data_AF-A0A6J5VBQ0-F1
#
_entry.id   AF-A0A6J5VBQ0-F1
#
_cell.length_a   1.000
_cell.length_b   1.000
_cell.length_c   1.000
_cell.angle_alpha   90.00
_cell.angle_beta   90.00
_cell.angle_gamma   90.00
#
_symmetry.space_group_name_H-M   'P 1'
#
loop_
_entity.id
_entity.type
_entity.pdbx_description
1 polymer ?
#
loop_
_entity_poly.entity_id
_entity_poly.type
_entity_poly.pdbx_seq_one_letter_code
_entity_poly.pdbx_strand_id
1 'polypeptide(L)'
;MNYDKLIDQFGCQKIDQSLVDPIHRLTSRASHLFPRRGVFFAHRDLNEILGAYERGEKFYLYTGRGPSSEALHLIFARGLKVPLVIQLTDDEKCMWKNLTVEESQRLTRENAKDIIACGFDVTRTFIFSDFDYVGG
;
A
#
# COMPACT_ATOMS: atom_id res chain seq x y z
N MET A 1 5.49 -10.69 20.76
CA MET A 1 5.98 -11.16 19.44
C MET A 1 7.45 -10.78 19.32
N ASN A 2 8.28 -11.64 18.72
CA ASN A 2 9.68 -11.32 18.43
C ASN A 2 9.77 -10.96 16.94
N TYR A 3 9.94 -9.66 16.65
CA TYR A 3 9.96 -9.15 15.28
C TYR A 3 11.19 -9.63 14.50
N ASP A 4 12.35 -9.77 15.15
CA ASP A 4 13.57 -10.23 14.47
C ASP A 4 13.41 -11.68 13.98
N LYS A 5 12.73 -12.55 14.75
CA LYS A 5 12.40 -13.91 14.28
C LYS A 5 11.50 -13.92 13.05
N LEU A 6 10.56 -12.97 12.93
CA LEU A 6 9.68 -12.86 11.77
C LEU A 6 10.46 -12.38 10.55
N ILE A 7 11.35 -11.40 10.72
CA ILE A 7 12.22 -10.89 9.65
C ILE A 7 13.01 -12.03 9.02
N ASP A 8 13.66 -12.86 9.85
CA ASP A 8 14.46 -13.99 9.38
C ASP A 8 13.60 -15.06 8.68
N GLN A 9 12.44 -15.41 9.26
CA GLN A 9 11.54 -16.42 8.69
C GLN A 9 10.97 -16.01 7.33
N PHE A 10 10.65 -14.73 7.15
CA PHE A 10 10.09 -14.22 5.90
C PHE A 10 11.15 -13.69 4.93
N GLY A 11 12.45 -13.80 5.27
CA GLY A 11 13.56 -13.33 4.43
C GLY A 11 13.48 -11.84 4.12
N CYS A 12 13.01 -11.05 5.09
CA CYS A 12 12.95 -9.60 4.99
C CYS A 12 14.24 -8.97 5.52
N GLN A 13 14.42 -7.69 5.22
CA GLN A 13 15.48 -6.85 5.79
C GLN A 13 14.84 -5.85 6.77
N LYS A 14 15.57 -5.48 7.82
CA LYS A 14 15.08 -4.53 8.82
C LYS A 14 15.13 -3.11 8.25
N ILE A 15 14.08 -2.32 8.51
CA ILE A 15 14.15 -0.88 8.24
C ILE A 15 14.96 -0.24 9.36
N ASP A 16 16.13 0.29 9.01
CA ASP A 16 17.01 1.01 9.93
C ASP A 16 17.07 2.51 9.57
N GLN A 17 17.85 3.28 10.35
CA GLN A 17 17.98 4.72 10.14
C GLN A 17 18.57 5.08 8.77
N SER A 18 19.37 4.20 8.15
CA SER A 18 19.96 4.45 6.84
C SER A 18 18.92 4.50 5.72
N LEU A 19 17.76 3.85 5.91
CA LEU A 19 16.60 3.91 5.03
C LEU A 19 15.63 5.05 5.36
N VAL A 20 15.56 5.45 6.63
CA VAL A 20 14.65 6.54 7.07
C VAL A 20 15.01 7.87 6.40
N ASP A 21 16.30 8.18 6.29
CA ASP A 21 16.75 9.46 5.75
C ASP A 21 16.48 9.59 4.23
N PRO A 22 16.79 8.60 3.38
CA PRO A 22 16.37 8.58 1.98
C PRO A 22 14.87 8.68 1.80
N ILE A 23 14.07 7.94 2.59
CA ILE A 23 12.60 8.02 2.51
C ILE A 23 12.14 9.45 2.79
N HIS A 24 12.67 10.10 3.83
CA HIS A 24 12.34 11.49 4.16
C HIS A 24 12.67 12.44 3.01
N ARG A 25 13.88 12.30 2.43
CA ARG A 25 14.36 13.14 1.33
C ARG A 25 13.47 12.98 0.09
N LEU A 26 13.15 11.74 -0.27
CA LEU A 26 12.49 11.41 -1.53
C LEU A 26 10.97 11.61 -1.52
N THR A 27 10.34 11.50 -0.34
CA THR A 27 8.88 11.61 -0.23
C THR A 27 8.38 13.02 0.07
N SER A 28 9.29 14.01 0.25
CA SER A 28 8.98 15.44 0.52
C SER A 28 7.95 15.68 1.64
N ARG A 29 7.71 14.67 2.48
CA ARG A 29 6.86 14.71 3.66
C ARG A 29 7.73 14.31 4.82
N ALA A 30 7.61 15.05 5.93
CA ALA A 30 8.29 14.71 7.17
C ALA A 30 8.07 13.24 7.43
N SER A 31 9.14 12.43 7.33
CA SER A 31 9.12 10.96 7.37
C SER A 31 8.02 10.55 8.31
N HIS A 32 6.90 10.08 7.74
CA HIS A 32 5.68 9.85 8.51
C HIS A 32 6.08 9.05 9.76
N LEU A 33 5.50 9.34 10.92
CA LEU A 33 5.87 8.83 12.26
C LEU A 33 6.18 7.31 12.38
N PHE A 34 5.98 6.52 11.33
CA PHE A 34 5.98 5.06 11.30
C PHE A 34 7.35 4.38 11.28
N PRO A 35 8.36 4.77 10.47
CA PRO A 35 9.71 4.20 10.61
C PRO A 35 10.33 4.61 11.95
N ARG A 36 10.09 5.86 12.39
CA ARG A 36 10.59 6.39 13.67
C ARG A 36 9.94 5.73 14.90
N ARG A 37 8.72 5.19 14.78
CA ARG A 37 8.01 4.44 15.83
C ARG A 37 8.09 2.92 15.68
N GLY A 38 8.81 2.41 14.68
CA GLY A 38 8.97 0.96 14.44
C GLY A 38 7.70 0.24 13.98
N VAL A 39 6.71 0.98 13.42
CA VAL A 39 5.46 0.39 12.93
C VAL A 39 5.69 -0.32 11.59
N PHE A 40 6.52 0.27 10.71
CA PHE A 40 7.15 -0.44 9.60
C PHE A 40 8.55 -0.85 10.03
N PHE A 41 8.76 -2.15 10.23
CA PHE A 41 10.00 -2.68 10.79
C PHE A 41 10.78 -3.54 9.81
N ALA A 42 10.17 -4.00 8.72
CA ALA A 42 10.81 -4.83 7.72
C ALA A 42 10.43 -4.42 6.28
N HIS A 43 11.29 -4.74 5.33
CA HIS A 43 11.10 -4.52 3.91
C HIS A 43 11.74 -5.63 3.08
N ARG A 44 11.47 -5.62 1.77
CA ARG A 44 12.20 -6.39 0.76
C ARG A 44 12.50 -5.44 -0.39
N ASP A 45 13.76 -5.37 -0.80
CA ASP A 45 14.27 -4.59 -1.95
C ASP A 45 13.96 -3.08 -1.95
N LEU A 46 13.54 -2.51 -0.82
CA LEU A 46 13.27 -1.07 -0.69
C LEU A 46 14.45 -0.20 -1.09
N ASN A 47 15.69 -0.62 -0.80
CA ASN A 47 16.90 0.08 -1.25
C ASN A 47 16.95 0.21 -2.78
N GLU A 48 16.61 -0.85 -3.50
CA GLU A 48 16.62 -0.86 -4.97
C GLU A 48 15.51 0.05 -5.52
N ILE A 49 14.33 0.02 -4.92
CA ILE A 49 13.18 0.87 -5.29
C ILE A 49 13.51 2.35 -5.08
N LEU A 50 14.09 2.71 -3.93
CA LEU A 50 14.49 4.09 -3.66
C LEU A 50 15.59 4.55 -4.63
N GLY A 51 16.56 3.69 -4.92
CA GLY A 51 17.58 3.96 -5.93
C GLY A 51 17.00 4.13 -7.34
N ALA A 52 16.03 3.29 -7.73
CA ALA A 52 15.33 3.41 -9.01
C ALA A 52 14.56 4.74 -9.10
N TYR A 53 13.90 5.15 -8.01
CA TYR A 53 13.22 6.43 -7.91
C TYR A 53 14.20 7.61 -8.06
N GLU A 54 15.37 7.56 -7.43
CA GLU A 54 16.42 8.58 -7.57
C GLU A 54 16.98 8.67 -8.99
N ARG A 55 17.09 7.54 -9.69
CA ARG A 55 17.52 7.48 -11.09
C ARG A 55 16.43 7.89 -12.09
N GLY A 56 15.20 8.15 -11.63
CA GLY A 56 14.06 8.49 -12.48
C GLY A 56 13.54 7.31 -13.29
N GLU A 57 13.84 6.07 -12.87
CA GLU A 57 13.30 4.88 -13.49
C GLU A 57 11.79 4.78 -13.26
N LYS A 58 11.09 4.22 -14.25
CA LYS A 58 9.64 4.09 -14.20
C LYS A 58 9.27 2.83 -13.44
N PHE A 59 8.54 3.00 -12.36
CA PHE A 59 7.83 1.94 -11.65
C PHE A 59 6.48 2.46 -11.18
N TYR A 60 5.64 1.57 -10.66
CA TYR A 60 4.36 1.92 -10.05
C TYR A 60 4.24 1.22 -8.70
N LEU A 61 3.39 1.76 -7.85
CA LEU A 61 3.04 1.14 -6.57
C LEU A 61 1.77 0.33 -6.75
N TYR A 62 1.72 -0.80 -6.06
CA TYR A 62 0.54 -1.64 -6.02
C TYR A 62 0.21 -1.97 -4.56
N THR A 63 -1.07 -1.87 -4.22
CA THR A 63 -1.60 -2.26 -2.92
C THR A 63 -3.00 -2.81 -3.08
N GLY A 64 -3.40 -3.71 -2.19
CA GLY A 64 -4.77 -4.19 -2.10
C GLY A 64 -5.47 -3.62 -0.87
N ARG A 65 -6.80 -3.57 -0.92
CA ARG A 65 -7.66 -3.41 0.25
C ARG A 65 -8.83 -4.38 0.15
N GLY A 66 -8.74 -5.48 0.91
CA GLY A 66 -9.95 -6.11 1.42
C GLY A 66 -10.60 -5.13 2.42
N PRO A 67 -11.94 -4.97 2.47
CA PRO A 67 -12.65 -3.96 3.27
C PRO A 67 -12.55 -4.11 4.81
N SER A 68 -11.41 -4.56 5.36
CA SER A 68 -11.21 -4.86 6.77
C SER A 68 -9.86 -4.44 7.39
N SER A 69 -8.97 -3.71 6.71
CA SER A 69 -7.73 -3.20 7.35
C SER A 69 -7.41 -1.75 7.00
N GLU A 70 -6.89 -1.01 7.99
CA GLU A 70 -6.70 0.45 7.96
C GLU A 70 -5.43 0.90 7.20
N ALA A 71 -5.61 1.95 6.37
CA ALA A 71 -4.79 3.12 6.01
C ALA A 71 -3.23 3.12 5.98
N LEU A 72 -2.51 2.15 6.55
CA LEU A 72 -1.07 2.27 6.85
C LEU A 72 -0.16 2.17 5.61
N HIS A 73 -0.35 1.17 4.75
CA HIS A 73 0.40 1.04 3.48
C HIS A 73 0.12 2.20 2.52
N LEU A 74 -1.13 2.68 2.55
CA LEU A 74 -1.62 3.78 1.73
C LEU A 74 -0.87 5.09 2.01
N ILE A 75 -0.44 5.34 3.25
CA ILE A 75 0.26 6.58 3.61
C ILE A 75 1.68 6.63 3.03
N PHE A 76 2.41 5.51 2.98
CA PHE A 76 3.73 5.47 2.33
C PHE A 76 3.63 5.72 0.83
N ALA A 77 2.63 5.10 0.18
CA ALA A 77 2.40 5.25 -1.24
C ALA A 77 2.13 6.70 -1.67
N ARG A 78 1.49 7.51 -0.80
CA ARG A 78 1.25 8.94 -1.05
C ARG A 78 2.52 9.78 -1.12
N GLY A 79 3.63 9.30 -0.55
CA GLY A 79 4.88 10.04 -0.51
C GLY A 79 5.62 10.05 -1.84
N LEU A 80 5.50 8.97 -2.62
CA LEU A 80 6.19 8.83 -3.90
C LEU A 80 5.30 9.36 -5.04
N LYS A 81 5.88 10.13 -5.94
CA LYS A 81 5.16 10.73 -7.08
C LYS A 81 5.09 9.77 -8.28
N VAL A 82 4.74 8.51 -8.05
CA VAL A 82 4.63 7.47 -9.09
C VAL A 82 3.17 7.01 -9.27
N PRO A 83 2.82 6.36 -10.39
CA PRO A 83 1.50 5.74 -10.53
C PRO A 83 1.22 4.76 -9.39
N LEU A 84 -0.03 4.71 -8.93
CA LEU A 84 -0.50 3.85 -7.86
C LEU A 84 -1.72 3.05 -8.35
N VAL A 85 -1.68 1.75 -8.14
CA VAL A 85 -2.78 0.84 -8.40
C VAL A 85 -3.30 0.30 -7.06
N ILE A 86 -4.61 0.43 -6.84
CA ILE A 86 -5.30 -0.05 -5.64
C ILE A 86 -6.35 -1.07 -6.05
N GLN A 87 -6.13 -2.34 -5.68
CA GLN A 87 -7.09 -3.42 -5.91
C GLN A 87 -8.08 -3.51 -4.75
N LEU A 88 -9.37 -3.65 -5.06
CA LEU A 88 -10.44 -3.95 -4.10
C LEU A 88 -10.89 -5.40 -4.31
N THR A 89 -10.47 -6.29 -3.40
CA THR A 89 -10.70 -7.75 -3.47
C THR A 89 -12.09 -8.14 -2.95
N ASP A 90 -13.14 -7.68 -3.64
CA ASP A 90 -14.52 -7.98 -3.28
C ASP A 90 -14.93 -9.42 -3.57
N ASP A 91 -14.34 -10.06 -4.57
CA ASP A 91 -14.48 -11.48 -4.87
C ASP A 91 -14.03 -12.36 -3.70
N GLU A 92 -12.84 -12.08 -3.14
CA GLU A 92 -12.33 -12.76 -1.96
C GLU A 92 -13.31 -12.55 -0.79
N LYS A 93 -13.78 -11.33 -0.53
CA LYS A 93 -14.72 -11.12 0.58
C LYS A 93 -16.07 -11.80 0.40
N CYS A 94 -16.60 -11.83 -0.82
CA CYS A 94 -17.82 -12.56 -1.15
C CYS A 94 -17.66 -14.04 -0.75
N MET A 95 -16.54 -14.65 -1.15
CA MET A 95 -16.21 -16.05 -0.86
C MET A 95 -15.94 -16.31 0.63
N TRP A 96 -15.19 -15.44 1.30
CA TRP A 96 -14.77 -15.64 2.70
C TRP A 96 -15.83 -15.28 3.74
N LYS A 97 -16.77 -14.38 3.44
CA LYS A 97 -17.78 -13.90 4.40
C LYS A 97 -19.22 -14.31 4.06
N ASN A 98 -19.45 -15.13 3.02
CA ASN A 98 -20.79 -15.47 2.53
C ASN A 98 -21.66 -14.23 2.28
N LEU A 99 -21.05 -13.14 1.80
CA LEU A 99 -21.77 -11.94 1.39
C LEU A 99 -22.36 -12.16 0.00
N THR A 100 -23.43 -11.46 -0.34
CA THR A 100 -23.89 -11.43 -1.73
C THR A 100 -22.96 -10.55 -2.57
N VAL A 101 -23.02 -10.69 -3.89
CA VAL A 101 -22.23 -9.88 -4.83
C VAL A 101 -22.60 -8.40 -4.68
N GLU A 102 -23.90 -8.10 -4.56
CA GLU A 102 -24.40 -6.73 -4.43
C GLU A 102 -23.89 -6.05 -3.16
N GLU A 103 -23.88 -6.78 -2.04
CA GLU A 103 -23.37 -6.27 -0.77
C GLU A 103 -21.85 -6.07 -0.83
N SER A 104 -21.13 -6.98 -1.48
CA SER A 104 -19.68 -6.85 -1.70
C SER A 104 -19.34 -5.61 -2.54
N GLN A 105 -20.06 -5.40 -3.65
CA GLN A 105 -19.92 -4.19 -4.49
C GLN A 105 -20.29 -2.90 -3.74
N ARG A 106 -21.33 -2.92 -2.90
CA ARG A 106 -21.69 -1.77 -2.06
C ARG A 106 -20.55 -1.41 -1.11
N LEU A 107 -19.97 -2.40 -0.43
CA LEU A 107 -18.84 -2.20 0.48
C LEU A 107 -17.60 -1.70 -0.28
N THR A 108 -17.30 -2.24 -1.46
CA THR A 108 -16.23 -1.77 -2.35
C THR A 108 -16.36 -0.28 -2.64
N ARG A 109 -17.56 0.18 -3.04
CA ARG A 109 -17.81 1.60 -3.33
C ARG A 109 -17.57 2.50 -2.13
N GLU A 110 -18.02 2.10 -0.94
CA GLU A 110 -17.77 2.88 0.29
C GLU A 110 -16.28 2.91 0.65
N ASN A 111 -15.57 1.77 0.52
CA ASN A 111 -14.13 1.72 0.78
C ASN A 111 -13.34 2.57 -0.23
N ALA A 112 -13.76 2.63 -1.49
CA ALA A 112 -13.16 3.48 -2.50
C ALA A 112 -13.27 4.96 -2.12
N LYS A 113 -14.41 5.40 -1.58
CA LYS A 113 -14.59 6.79 -1.08
C LYS A 113 -13.61 7.10 0.05
N ASP A 114 -13.43 6.19 1.02
CA ASP A 114 -12.47 6.37 2.11
C ASP A 114 -11.03 6.48 1.60
N ILE A 115 -10.68 5.67 0.60
CA ILE A 115 -9.35 5.71 -0.03
C ILE A 115 -9.14 7.06 -0.73
N ILE A 116 -10.12 7.52 -1.52
CA ILE A 116 -10.06 8.82 -2.20
C ILE A 116 -9.94 9.95 -1.17
N ALA A 117 -10.70 9.87 -0.07
CA ALA A 117 -10.65 10.84 1.03
C ALA A 117 -9.27 10.91 1.71
N CYS A 118 -8.43 9.89 1.58
CA CYS A 118 -7.04 9.97 2.03
C CYS A 118 -6.23 10.99 1.23
N GLY A 119 -6.72 11.51 0.09
CA GLY A 119 -6.06 12.56 -0.69
C GLY A 119 -4.92 12.02 -1.53
N PHE A 120 -5.21 10.99 -2.33
CA PHE A 120 -4.36 10.51 -3.43
C PHE A 120 -4.55 11.37 -4.68
N ASP A 121 -3.53 11.44 -5.53
CA ASP A 121 -3.60 12.14 -6.81
C ASP A 121 -4.45 11.31 -7.79
N VAL A 122 -5.63 11.81 -8.14
CA VAL A 122 -6.57 11.16 -9.06
C VAL A 122 -6.01 10.94 -10.46
N THR A 123 -5.02 11.73 -10.88
CA THR A 123 -4.39 11.59 -12.22
C THR A 123 -3.37 10.46 -12.28
N ARG A 124 -2.94 9.95 -11.11
CA ARG A 124 -1.92 8.91 -10.97
C ARG A 124 -2.41 7.68 -10.24
N THR A 125 -3.64 7.68 -9.76
CA THR A 125 -4.19 6.60 -8.93
C THR A 125 -5.29 5.89 -9.69
N PHE A 126 -5.12 4.59 -9.89
CA PHE A 126 -6.12 3.70 -10.47
C PHE A 126 -6.66 2.79 -9.38
N ILE A 127 -7.97 2.81 -9.14
CA ILE A 127 -8.66 1.96 -8.17
C ILE A 127 -9.61 1.06 -8.96
N PHE A 128 -9.57 -0.25 -8.71
CA PHE A 128 -10.45 -1.20 -9.41
C PHE A 128 -11.00 -2.28 -8.46
N SER A 129 -12.19 -2.78 -8.80
CA SER A 129 -12.86 -3.94 -8.18
C SER A 129 -12.50 -5.18 -8.98
N ASP A 130 -12.23 -6.29 -8.30
CA ASP A 130 -11.94 -7.56 -8.99
C ASP A 130 -13.17 -8.09 -9.74
N PHE A 131 -14.37 -7.98 -9.15
CA PHE A 131 -15.60 -8.33 -9.86
C PHE A 131 -15.82 -7.53 -11.15
N ASP A 132 -15.61 -6.23 -11.12
CA ASP A 132 -15.86 -5.36 -12.28
C ASP A 132 -14.74 -5.43 -13.33
N TYR A 133 -13.51 -5.78 -12.94
CA TYR A 133 -12.34 -5.78 -13.83
C TYR A 133 -12.04 -7.14 -14.48
N VAL A 134 -12.33 -8.25 -13.78
CA VAL A 134 -12.10 -9.62 -14.30
C VAL A 134 -13.31 -10.16 -15.07
N GLY A 135 -14.50 -9.62 -14.84
CA GLY A 135 -15.77 -10.07 -15.43
C GLY A 135 -16.26 -9.32 -16.68
N GLY A 136 -15.36 -8.68 -17.43
CA GLY A 136 -15.68 -7.98 -18.68
C GLY A 136 -16.27 -8.88 -19.77
#